data_AF-B0D0Y3-F1
#
_entry.id   AF-B0D0Y3-F1
#
_cell.length_a   1.000
_cell.length_b   1.000
_cell.length_c   1.000
_cell.angle_alpha   90.00
_cell.angle_beta   90.00
_cell.angle_gamma   90.00
#
_symmetry.space_group_name_H-M   'P 1'
#
loop_
_entity.id
_entity.type
_entity.pdbx_description
1 polymer ?
#
loop_
_entity_poly.entity_id
_entity_poly.type
_entity_poly.pdbx_seq_one_letter_code
_entity_poly.pdbx_strand_id
1 'polypeptide(L)'
;MIEWYRLDYTKRVSDTLTWNVFYNTHLDPDVLTLRMEEEKLFTNILRVQTGLREVFMVIISRCCLIDLHKLWNNSSMTQFWVRWNEYFQVKSEPFSVLRFHFEMSDEDIRIMHDVAQKWAIGLGAGDYQEANRPFMRKVFQSENMEPEVPHWEELLELMNYYLTTVEKMEQSFDTVFPSNPTEMSPKRQDVET
;
A
#
# COMPACT_ATOMS: atom_id res chain seq x y z
N MET A 1 -6.21 3.71 7.74
CA MET A 1 -6.47 5.16 7.54
C MET A 1 -5.57 5.69 6.41
N ILE A 2 -4.26 5.46 6.48
CA ILE A 2 -3.25 5.92 5.50
C ILE A 2 -3.49 5.41 4.06
N GLU A 3 -3.85 4.13 3.87
CA GLU A 3 -4.14 3.62 2.51
C GLU A 3 -5.36 4.28 1.86
N TRP A 4 -6.38 4.60 2.66
CA TRP A 4 -7.55 5.34 2.17
C TRP A 4 -7.17 6.75 1.73
N TYR A 5 -6.34 7.44 2.52
CA TYR A 5 -5.79 8.74 2.14
C TYR A 5 -4.99 8.64 0.83
N ARG A 6 -4.09 7.66 0.70
CA ARG A 6 -3.32 7.43 -0.53
C ARG A 6 -4.24 7.24 -1.74
N LEU A 7 -5.31 6.45 -1.62
CA LEU A 7 -6.26 6.17 -2.71
C LEU A 7 -7.05 7.42 -3.11
N ASP A 8 -7.67 8.10 -2.14
CA ASP A 8 -8.42 9.33 -2.39
C ASP A 8 -7.51 10.39 -3.03
N TYR A 9 -6.30 10.50 -2.51
CA TYR A 9 -5.28 11.42 -2.98
C TYR A 9 -4.90 11.16 -4.45
N THR A 10 -4.56 9.92 -4.76
CA THR A 10 -4.19 9.49 -6.11
C THR A 10 -5.32 9.75 -7.10
N LYS A 11 -6.56 9.47 -6.69
CA LYS A 11 -7.74 9.71 -7.51
C LYS A 11 -7.88 11.19 -7.86
N ARG A 12 -7.78 12.09 -6.87
CA ARG A 12 -7.84 13.54 -7.10
C ARG A 12 -6.74 14.01 -8.04
N VAL A 13 -5.52 13.51 -7.88
CA VAL A 13 -4.39 13.85 -8.76
C VAL A 13 -4.63 13.37 -10.19
N SER A 14 -5.12 12.14 -10.34
CA SER A 14 -5.49 11.56 -11.65
C SER A 14 -6.61 12.37 -12.33
N ASP A 15 -7.67 12.70 -11.60
CA ASP A 15 -8.78 13.51 -12.09
C ASP A 15 -8.28 14.90 -12.50
N THR A 16 -7.43 15.53 -11.68
CA THR A 16 -6.86 16.86 -11.97
C THR A 16 -6.03 16.85 -13.26
N LEU A 17 -5.18 15.83 -13.46
CA LEU A 17 -4.42 15.69 -14.70
C LEU A 17 -5.34 15.45 -15.91
N THR A 18 -6.39 14.66 -15.74
CA THR A 18 -7.38 14.39 -16.80
C THR A 18 -8.09 15.67 -17.24
N TRP A 19 -8.54 16.47 -16.27
CA TRP A 19 -9.16 17.77 -16.54
C TRP A 19 -8.17 18.77 -17.13
N ASN A 20 -6.92 18.77 -16.66
CA ASN A 20 -5.86 19.62 -17.22
C ASN A 20 -5.65 19.34 -18.72
N VAL A 21 -5.60 18.08 -19.14
CA VAL A 21 -5.50 17.70 -20.56
C VAL A 21 -6.74 18.15 -21.34
N PHE A 22 -7.92 17.97 -20.76
CA PHE A 22 -9.17 18.37 -21.40
C PHE A 22 -9.24 19.89 -21.66
N TYR A 23 -8.95 20.73 -20.66
CA TYR A 23 -9.02 22.20 -20.81
C TYR A 23 -7.84 22.78 -21.60
N ASN A 24 -6.69 22.11 -21.64
CA ASN A 24 -5.61 22.49 -22.57
C ASN A 24 -5.95 22.19 -24.04
N THR A 25 -6.83 21.22 -24.31
CA THR A 25 -7.30 20.89 -25.67
C THR A 25 -8.54 21.70 -26.06
N HIS A 26 -9.40 22.02 -25.11
CA HIS A 26 -10.59 22.85 -25.27
C HIS A 26 -10.34 24.17 -24.54
N LEU A 27 -9.71 25.11 -25.24
CA LEU A 27 -9.28 26.42 -24.71
C LEU A 27 -10.47 27.18 -24.12
N ASP A 28 -10.71 26.98 -22.84
CA ASP A 28 -11.65 27.75 -22.02
C ASP A 28 -10.84 28.82 -21.27
N PRO A 29 -10.98 30.12 -21.63
CA PRO A 29 -10.19 31.19 -21.04
C PRO A 29 -10.50 31.42 -19.55
N ASP A 30 -11.62 30.90 -19.04
CA ASP A 30 -12.04 31.08 -17.65
C ASP A 30 -11.50 29.98 -16.72
N VAL A 31 -10.83 28.95 -17.26
CA VAL A 31 -10.30 27.83 -16.49
C VAL A 31 -8.77 27.92 -16.37
N LEU A 32 -8.28 27.95 -15.12
CA LEU A 32 -6.86 27.88 -14.83
C LEU A 32 -6.37 26.43 -15.01
N THR A 33 -5.43 26.23 -15.92
CA THR A 33 -4.73 24.97 -16.11
C THR A 33 -3.46 24.91 -15.26
N LEU A 34 -2.95 23.70 -15.02
CA LEU A 34 -1.73 23.47 -14.25
C LEU A 34 -0.52 24.08 -14.95
N ARG A 35 0.41 24.60 -14.15
CA ARG A 35 1.76 24.92 -14.63
C ARG A 35 2.54 23.63 -14.91
N MET A 36 3.56 23.74 -15.75
CA MET A 36 4.41 22.60 -16.11
C MET A 36 5.05 21.93 -14.88
N GLU A 37 5.41 22.71 -13.86
CA GLU A 37 5.98 22.19 -12.61
C GLU A 37 4.96 21.38 -11.80
N GLU A 38 3.71 21.83 -11.77
CA GLU A 38 2.60 21.17 -11.06
C GLU A 38 2.18 19.88 -11.78
N GLU A 39 2.08 19.92 -13.11
CA GLU A 39 1.81 18.74 -13.93
C GLU A 39 2.89 17.67 -13.76
N LYS A 40 4.17 18.09 -13.75
CA LYS A 40 5.31 17.18 -13.52
C LYS A 40 5.27 16.57 -12.12
N LEU A 41 4.93 17.37 -11.10
CA LEU A 41 4.78 16.90 -9.72
C LEU A 41 3.68 15.84 -9.63
N PHE A 42 2.50 16.12 -10.18
CA PHE A 42 1.35 15.21 -10.16
C PHE A 42 1.59 13.92 -10.93
N THR A 43 2.26 14.01 -12.08
CA THR A 43 2.69 12.83 -12.84
C THR A 43 3.65 11.96 -12.02
N ASN A 44 4.58 12.59 -11.29
CA ASN A 44 5.49 11.86 -10.41
C ASN A 44 4.77 11.20 -9.23
N ILE A 45 3.76 11.85 -8.66
CA ILE A 45 2.89 11.28 -7.61
C ILE A 45 2.21 9.99 -8.09
N LEU A 46 1.61 9.99 -9.29
CA LEU A 46 0.98 8.80 -9.86
C LEU A 46 2.00 7.67 -10.08
N ARG A 47 3.21 8.00 -10.53
CA ARG A 47 4.27 7.00 -10.71
C ARG A 47 4.75 6.38 -9.40
N VAL A 48 4.98 7.21 -8.38
CA VAL A 48 5.40 6.75 -7.04
C VAL A 48 4.31 5.88 -6.40
N GLN A 49 3.04 6.20 -6.67
CA GLN A 49 1.91 5.44 -6.15
C GLN A 49 1.92 3.97 -6.59
N THR A 50 2.26 3.66 -7.84
CA THR A 50 2.37 2.25 -8.29
C THR A 50 3.40 1.49 -7.46
N GLY A 51 4.59 2.07 -7.25
CA GLY A 51 5.63 1.45 -6.41
C GLY A 51 5.21 1.33 -4.95
N LEU A 52 4.52 2.32 -4.39
CA LEU A 52 3.98 2.24 -3.03
C LEU A 52 2.89 1.17 -2.89
N ARG A 53 2.07 0.94 -3.92
CA ARG A 53 1.08 -0.14 -3.92
C ARG A 53 1.76 -1.51 -3.89
N GLU A 54 2.82 -1.70 -4.67
CA GLU A 54 3.62 -2.93 -4.63
C GLU A 54 4.19 -3.17 -3.23
N VAL A 55 4.79 -2.15 -2.61
CA VAL A 55 5.32 -2.24 -1.23
C VAL A 55 4.20 -2.56 -0.23
N PHE A 56 3.04 -1.91 -0.34
CA PHE A 56 1.88 -2.21 0.50
C PHE A 56 1.45 -3.68 0.38
N MET A 57 1.38 -4.21 -0.84
CA MET A 57 1.03 -5.61 -1.09
C MET A 57 2.05 -6.60 -0.52
N VAL A 58 3.35 -6.26 -0.56
CA VAL A 58 4.40 -7.04 0.12
C VAL A 58 4.16 -7.04 1.63
N ILE A 59 3.91 -5.88 2.25
CA ILE A 59 3.66 -5.79 3.69
C ILE A 59 2.45 -6.64 4.09
N ILE A 60 1.32 -6.47 3.40
CA ILE A 60 0.08 -7.19 3.69
C ILE A 60 0.27 -8.70 3.56
N SER A 61 0.85 -9.16 2.44
CA SER A 61 1.06 -10.59 2.21
C SER A 61 1.99 -11.21 3.25
N ARG A 62 3.06 -10.50 3.66
CA ARG A 62 3.96 -10.95 4.73
C ARG A 62 3.25 -11.05 6.08
N CYS A 63 2.48 -10.03 6.45
CA CYS A 63 1.68 -10.06 7.68
C CYS A 63 0.72 -11.25 7.72
N CYS A 64 0.02 -11.53 6.60
CA CYS A 64 -0.88 -12.68 6.49
C CYS A 64 -0.13 -14.01 6.70
N LEU A 65 1.02 -14.19 6.05
CA LEU A 65 1.83 -15.39 6.19
C LEU A 65 2.38 -15.58 7.61
N ILE A 66 2.81 -14.50 8.27
CA ILE A 66 3.30 -14.56 9.65
C ILE A 66 2.19 -14.99 10.60
N ASP A 67 0.98 -14.45 10.45
CA ASP A 67 -0.18 -14.84 11.25
C ASP A 67 -0.55 -16.32 11.04
N LEU A 68 -0.66 -16.73 9.77
CA LEU A 68 -0.92 -18.13 9.41
C LEU A 68 0.13 -19.08 9.97
N HIS A 69 1.39 -18.67 9.95
CA HIS A 69 2.47 -19.46 10.53
C HIS A 69 2.31 -19.62 12.05
N LYS A 70 1.95 -18.55 12.75
CA LYS A 70 1.64 -18.60 14.19
C LYS A 70 0.47 -19.54 14.48
N LEU A 71 -0.61 -19.45 13.69
CA LEU A 71 -1.79 -20.31 13.84
C LEU A 71 -1.48 -21.79 13.58
N TRP A 72 -0.60 -22.07 12.61
CA TRP A 72 -0.15 -23.43 12.31
C TRP A 72 0.62 -24.06 13.47
N ASN A 73 1.47 -23.30 14.16
CA ASN A 73 2.31 -23.81 15.23
C ASN A 73 1.64 -23.82 16.61
N ASN A 74 0.84 -22.80 16.92
CA ASN A 74 0.39 -22.53 18.29
C ASN A 74 -1.13 -22.71 18.48
N SER A 75 -1.88 -23.09 17.45
CA SER A 75 -3.35 -23.05 17.47
C SER A 75 -4.01 -24.24 16.77
N SER A 76 -5.35 -24.22 16.73
CA SER A 76 -6.15 -25.23 16.04
C SER A 76 -5.99 -25.12 14.53
N MET A 77 -5.75 -26.25 13.87
CA MET A 77 -5.73 -26.38 12.40
C MET A 77 -7.00 -25.80 11.75
N THR A 78 -8.14 -25.83 12.45
CA THR A 78 -9.38 -25.19 11.99
C THR A 78 -9.24 -23.68 11.87
N GLN A 79 -8.64 -23.01 12.87
CA GLN A 79 -8.43 -21.56 12.84
C GLN A 79 -7.47 -21.16 11.74
N PHE A 80 -6.43 -21.97 11.51
CA PHE A 80 -5.53 -21.81 10.38
C PHE A 80 -6.28 -21.79 9.04
N TRP A 81 -7.10 -22.81 8.76
CA TRP A 81 -7.84 -22.89 7.48
C TRP A 81 -8.89 -21.79 7.32
N VAL A 82 -9.56 -21.41 8.40
CA VAL A 82 -10.49 -20.27 8.39
C VAL A 82 -9.73 -19.00 7.96
N ARG A 83 -8.60 -18.73 8.61
CA ARG A 83 -7.83 -17.51 8.37
C ARG A 83 -7.13 -17.52 7.01
N TRP A 84 -6.73 -18.69 6.52
CA TRP A 84 -6.23 -18.89 5.16
C TRP A 84 -7.26 -18.49 4.11
N ASN A 85 -8.51 -18.95 4.27
CA ASN A 85 -9.58 -18.60 3.36
C ASN A 85 -9.90 -17.12 3.42
N GLU A 86 -9.94 -16.54 4.63
CA GLU A 86 -10.16 -15.11 4.81
C GLU A 86 -9.07 -14.25 4.14
N TYR A 87 -7.81 -14.67 4.10
CA TYR A 87 -6.72 -13.91 3.48
C TYR A 87 -6.63 -14.06 1.96
N PHE A 88 -6.90 -15.25 1.42
CA PHE A 88 -6.53 -15.59 0.04
C PHE A 88 -7.71 -15.92 -0.88
N GLN A 89 -8.93 -16.08 -0.36
CA GLN A 89 -10.12 -16.29 -1.21
C GLN A 89 -10.89 -14.99 -1.45
N VAL A 90 -10.22 -14.00 -2.04
CA VAL A 90 -10.76 -12.63 -2.22
C VAL A 90 -12.01 -12.59 -3.11
N LYS A 91 -12.20 -13.55 -4.03
CA LYS A 91 -13.28 -13.54 -5.04
C LYS A 91 -14.46 -14.47 -4.77
N SER A 92 -14.46 -15.27 -3.69
CA SER A 92 -15.54 -16.23 -3.42
C SER A 92 -16.73 -15.62 -2.68
N GLU A 93 -16.56 -14.46 -2.03
CA GLU A 93 -17.60 -13.83 -1.22
C GLU A 93 -17.88 -12.38 -1.64
N PRO A 94 -19.15 -11.95 -1.67
CA PRO A 94 -19.53 -10.58 -2.03
C PRO A 94 -19.05 -9.53 -1.02
N PHE A 95 -18.61 -9.95 0.17
CA PHE A 95 -18.14 -9.07 1.24
C PHE A 95 -16.96 -9.71 1.96
N SER A 96 -15.85 -8.99 2.06
CA SER A 96 -14.73 -9.37 2.92
C SER A 96 -14.78 -8.63 4.24
N VAL A 97 -14.45 -9.30 5.34
CA VAL A 97 -14.22 -8.66 6.65
C VAL A 97 -12.90 -7.88 6.70
N LEU A 98 -11.98 -8.14 5.77
CA LEU A 98 -10.66 -7.53 5.73
C LEU A 98 -10.68 -6.29 4.85
N ARG A 99 -10.37 -5.15 5.47
CA ARG A 99 -10.42 -3.84 4.79
C ARG A 99 -9.53 -3.75 3.54
N PHE A 100 -8.40 -4.46 3.52
CA PHE A 100 -7.50 -4.40 2.37
C PHE A 100 -8.08 -5.08 1.12
N HIS A 101 -9.12 -5.91 1.23
CA HIS A 101 -9.78 -6.55 0.08
C HIS A 101 -10.68 -5.61 -0.74
N PHE A 102 -11.25 -4.57 -0.12
CA PHE A 102 -12.21 -3.69 -0.80
C PHE A 102 -11.60 -2.90 -1.96
N GLU A 103 -10.29 -2.70 -1.95
CA GLU A 103 -9.56 -1.87 -2.90
C GLU A 103 -8.45 -2.67 -3.60
N MET A 104 -8.65 -3.98 -3.77
CA MET A 104 -7.73 -4.82 -4.54
C MET A 104 -8.07 -4.77 -6.01
N SER A 105 -7.09 -4.37 -6.81
CA SER A 105 -7.12 -4.59 -8.25
C SER A 105 -6.99 -6.08 -8.57
N ASP A 106 -7.33 -6.46 -9.81
CA ASP A 106 -7.12 -7.83 -10.28
C ASP A 106 -5.65 -8.27 -10.16
N GLU A 107 -4.71 -7.33 -10.28
CA GLU A 107 -3.28 -7.62 -10.13
C GLU A 107 -2.90 -7.89 -8.67
N ASP A 108 -3.43 -7.11 -7.72
CA ASP A 108 -3.21 -7.37 -6.29
C ASP A 108 -3.74 -8.75 -5.87
N ILE A 109 -4.88 -9.15 -6.45
CA ILE A 109 -5.46 -10.47 -6.22
C ILE A 109 -4.55 -11.57 -6.79
N ARG A 110 -3.96 -11.37 -7.98
CA ARG A 110 -2.98 -12.32 -8.53
C ARG A 110 -1.74 -12.43 -7.66
N ILE A 111 -1.22 -11.31 -7.14
CA ILE A 111 -0.09 -11.30 -6.22
C ILE A 111 -0.41 -12.13 -4.98
N MET A 112 -1.58 -11.93 -4.36
CA MET A 112 -1.99 -12.71 -3.18
C MET A 112 -2.14 -14.20 -3.48
N HIS A 113 -2.70 -14.56 -4.65
CA HIS A 113 -2.80 -15.97 -5.07
C HIS A 113 -1.44 -16.61 -5.31
N ASP A 114 -0.50 -15.91 -5.96
CA ASP A 114 0.86 -16.41 -6.20
C ASP A 114 1.61 -16.64 -4.88
N VAL A 115 1.50 -15.70 -3.93
CA VAL A 115 2.06 -15.86 -2.58
C VAL A 115 1.47 -17.10 -1.88
N ALA A 116 0.14 -17.24 -1.92
CA ALA A 116 -0.54 -18.39 -1.33
C ALA A 116 -0.10 -19.72 -1.98
N GLN A 117 -0.01 -19.75 -3.31
CA GLN A 117 0.41 -20.93 -4.06
C GLN A 117 1.86 -21.33 -3.72
N LYS A 118 2.79 -20.37 -3.72
CA LYS A 118 4.20 -20.61 -3.36
C LYS A 118 4.33 -21.17 -1.94
N TRP A 119 3.56 -20.62 -1.01
CA TRP A 119 3.59 -21.07 0.37
C TRP A 119 2.94 -22.46 0.54
N ALA A 120 1.82 -22.73 -0.14
CA ALA A 120 1.16 -24.05 -0.14
C ALA A 120 2.02 -25.14 -0.79
N ILE A 121 2.75 -24.84 -1.87
CA ILE A 121 3.76 -25.74 -2.45
C ILE A 121 4.84 -26.03 -1.42
N GLY A 122 5.31 -25.01 -0.68
CA GLY A 122 6.27 -25.18 0.41
C GLY A 122 5.77 -26.12 1.52
N LEU A 123 4.49 -26.03 1.88
CA LEU A 123 3.87 -26.96 2.83
C LEU A 123 3.76 -28.39 2.28
N GLY A 124 3.46 -28.55 1.00
CA GLY A 124 3.28 -29.85 0.34
C GLY A 124 4.58 -30.55 -0.06
N ALA A 125 5.68 -29.81 -0.24
CA ALA A 125 6.95 -30.33 -0.74
C ALA A 125 7.88 -30.94 0.33
N GLY A 126 7.62 -30.78 1.63
CA GLY A 126 8.56 -31.20 2.69
C GLY A 126 9.86 -30.38 2.76
N ASP A 127 10.35 -29.89 1.62
CA ASP A 127 11.60 -29.13 1.46
C ASP A 127 11.56 -27.75 2.14
N TYR A 128 10.42 -27.07 2.18
CA TYR A 128 10.31 -25.78 2.89
C TYR A 128 10.38 -25.97 4.42
N GLN A 129 9.95 -27.14 4.92
CA GLN A 129 10.13 -27.53 6.31
C GLN A 129 11.58 -27.91 6.61
N GLU A 130 12.29 -28.62 5.72
CA GLU A 130 13.67 -29.03 5.96
C GLU A 130 14.69 -27.90 5.83
N ALA A 131 14.54 -27.01 4.84
CA ALA A 131 15.42 -25.86 4.67
C ALA A 131 15.30 -24.84 5.83
N ASN A 132 14.09 -24.68 6.39
CA ASN A 132 13.84 -23.72 7.48
C ASN A 132 13.78 -24.38 8.88
N ARG A 133 13.77 -25.71 9.01
CA ARG A 133 13.70 -26.42 10.31
C ARG A 133 14.78 -26.00 11.32
N PRO A 134 16.07 -25.92 10.94
CA PRO A 134 17.14 -25.55 11.88
C PRO A 134 17.01 -24.10 12.35
N PHE A 135 16.59 -23.21 11.44
CA PHE A 135 16.30 -21.81 11.72
C PHE A 135 15.10 -21.66 12.67
N MET A 136 14.02 -22.39 12.39
CA MET A 136 12.77 -22.36 13.17
C MET A 136 12.95 -22.98 14.56
N ARG A 137 13.73 -24.07 14.68
CA ARG A 137 14.04 -24.67 15.99
C ARG A 137 14.88 -23.75 16.88
N LYS A 138 15.65 -22.83 16.31
CA LYS A 138 16.48 -21.85 17.04
C LYS A 138 15.67 -20.63 17.50
N VAL A 139 14.70 -20.20 16.69
CA VAL A 139 13.77 -19.08 16.96
C VAL A 139 12.74 -19.43 18.05
N PHE A 140 12.31 -20.69 18.14
CA PHE A 140 11.21 -21.09 19.04
C PHE A 140 11.66 -21.84 20.32
N GLN A 141 12.96 -21.86 20.64
CA GLN A 141 13.51 -22.43 21.89
C GLN A 141 13.93 -21.38 22.93
N SER A 142 13.76 -20.07 22.67
CA SER A 142 13.97 -19.05 23.69
C SER A 142 12.70 -18.87 24.52
N GLU A 143 12.81 -19.06 25.84
CA GLU A 143 11.71 -18.94 26.81
C GLU A 143 11.20 -17.50 27.01
N ASN A 144 11.68 -16.54 26.21
CA ASN A 144 11.17 -15.17 26.20
C ASN A 144 10.44 -14.93 24.87
N MET A 145 9.11 -15.07 24.90
CA MET A 145 8.20 -14.75 23.80
C MET A 145 8.23 -13.25 23.45
N GLU A 146 9.28 -12.77 22.81
CA GLU A 146 9.10 -11.82 21.72
C GLU A 146 9.12 -12.66 20.46
N PRO A 147 8.07 -12.65 19.62
CA PRO A 147 8.10 -13.39 18.38
C PRO A 147 9.19 -12.74 17.53
N GLU A 148 10.37 -13.36 17.46
CA GLU A 148 11.37 -13.11 16.42
C GLU A 148 10.72 -13.50 15.09
N VAL A 149 9.86 -12.60 14.60
CA VAL A 149 9.26 -12.68 13.28
C VAL A 149 10.43 -12.64 12.30
N PRO A 150 10.64 -13.69 11.49
CA PRO A 150 11.72 -13.68 10.50
C PRO A 150 11.60 -12.45 9.62
N HIS A 151 12.69 -11.72 9.44
CA HIS A 151 12.72 -10.47 8.66
C HIS A 151 11.84 -9.35 9.23
N TRP A 152 11.55 -9.36 10.53
CA TRP A 152 10.82 -8.28 11.20
C TRP A 152 11.45 -6.91 10.96
N GLU A 153 12.76 -6.83 11.03
CA GLU A 153 13.50 -5.59 10.78
C GLU A 153 13.31 -5.10 9.35
N GLU A 154 13.40 -6.00 8.36
CA GLU A 154 13.15 -5.67 6.94
C GLU A 154 11.70 -5.25 6.69
N LEU A 155 10.74 -5.93 7.32
CA LEU A 155 9.32 -5.58 7.23
C LEU A 155 9.06 -4.21 7.87
N LEU A 156 9.68 -3.94 9.02
CA LEU A 156 9.58 -2.66 9.71
C LEU A 156 10.21 -1.54 8.90
N GLU A 157 11.36 -1.79 8.25
CA GLU A 157 11.99 -0.86 7.33
C GLU A 157 11.08 -0.53 6.14
N LEU A 158 10.49 -1.55 5.50
CA LEU A 158 9.53 -1.37 4.42
C LEU A 158 8.28 -0.59 4.85
N MET A 159 7.75 -0.91 6.04
CA MET A 159 6.63 -0.18 6.63
C MET A 159 6.98 1.29 6.88
N ASN A 160 8.13 1.57 7.48
CA ASN A 160 8.59 2.93 7.77
C ASN A 160 8.84 3.72 6.48
N TYR A 161 9.44 3.08 5.48
CA TYR A 161 9.63 3.66 4.15
C TYR A 161 8.30 4.04 3.51
N TYR A 162 7.33 3.12 3.53
CA TYR A 162 5.99 3.35 2.99
C TYR A 162 5.30 4.53 3.67
N LEU A 163 5.26 4.52 5.01
CA LEU A 163 4.61 5.56 5.82
C LEU A 163 5.22 6.94 5.56
N THR A 164 6.55 7.03 5.67
CA THR A 164 7.29 8.30 5.45
C THR A 164 7.06 8.84 4.04
N THR A 165 6.98 7.96 3.04
CA THR A 165 6.79 8.39 1.65
C THR A 165 5.36 8.90 1.41
N VAL A 166 4.34 8.23 1.97
CA VAL A 166 2.94 8.71 1.88
C VAL A 166 2.78 10.06 2.57
N GLU A 167 3.37 10.25 3.76
CA GLU A 167 3.34 11.52 4.50
C GLU A 167 3.98 12.67 3.70
N LYS A 168 5.12 12.42 3.05
CA LYS A 168 5.78 13.42 2.19
C LYS A 168 4.93 13.76 0.95
N MET A 169 4.23 12.79 0.39
CA MET A 169 3.32 13.03 -0.74
C MET A 169 2.13 13.91 -0.32
N GLU A 170 1.57 13.66 0.86
CA GLU A 170 0.49 14.47 1.45
C GLU A 170 0.95 15.92 1.66
N GLN A 171 2.09 16.13 2.32
CA GLN A 171 2.66 17.47 2.52
C GLN A 171 2.91 18.22 1.21
N SER A 172 3.42 17.52 0.19
CA SER A 172 3.68 18.11 -1.14
C SER A 172 2.39 18.52 -1.85
N PHE A 173 1.27 17.87 -1.54
CA PHE A 173 -0.01 18.26 -2.10
C PHE A 173 -0.63 19.45 -1.42
N ASP A 174 -0.61 19.47 -0.09
CA ASP A 174 -1.18 20.57 0.69
C ASP A 174 -0.50 21.90 0.35
N THR A 175 0.77 21.86 -0.07
CA THR A 175 1.45 23.04 -0.60
C THR A 175 0.87 23.57 -1.92
N VAL A 176 0.30 22.70 -2.75
CA VAL A 176 -0.30 23.08 -4.04
C VAL A 176 -1.79 23.40 -3.89
N PHE A 177 -2.49 22.67 -3.02
CA PHE A 177 -3.91 22.85 -2.72
C PHE A 177 -4.14 22.96 -1.22
N PRO A 178 -3.87 24.12 -0.60
CA PRO A 178 -4.07 24.30 0.82
C PRO A 178 -5.56 24.13 1.17
N SER A 179 -5.82 23.31 2.19
CA SER A 179 -7.15 23.04 2.74
C SER A 179 -7.93 24.29 3.18
N ASN A 180 -7.25 25.44 3.34
CA ASN A 180 -7.84 26.76 3.58
C ASN A 180 -7.48 27.73 2.43
N PRO A 181 -8.44 28.13 1.58
CA PRO A 181 -8.18 29.01 0.44
C PRO A 181 -7.84 30.48 0.81
N THR A 182 -7.85 30.85 2.09
CA THR A 182 -7.64 32.23 2.57
C THR A 182 -6.19 32.73 2.43
N GLU A 183 -5.22 31.86 2.19
CA GLU A 183 -3.79 32.24 2.07
C GLU A 183 -3.31 32.42 0.62
N MET A 184 -4.14 32.12 -0.39
CA MET A 184 -3.81 32.34 -1.81
C MET A 184 -4.14 33.77 -2.29
N SER A 185 -3.91 34.79 -1.46
CA SER A 185 -4.00 36.18 -1.92
C SER A 185 -2.67 36.56 -2.60
N PRO A 186 -2.65 36.84 -3.91
CA PRO A 186 -1.44 37.29 -4.57
C PRO A 186 -1.07 38.66 -3.98
N LYS A 187 0.11 38.77 -3.35
CA LYS A 187 0.72 40.06 -3.07
C LYS A 187 0.83 40.81 -4.39
N ARG A 188 -0.05 41.78 -4.62
CA ARG A 188 0.15 42.78 -5.67
C ARG A 188 1.53 43.39 -5.43
N GLN A 189 2.45 43.14 -6.35
CA GLN A 189 3.62 44.00 -6.47
C GLN A 189 3.09 45.31 -7.04
N ASP A 190 2.92 46.28 -6.16
CA ASP A 190 2.70 47.66 -6.58
C ASP A 190 3.92 48.10 -7.38
N VAL A 191 3.70 48.34 -8.67
CA VAL A 191 4.65 48.99 -9.56
C VAL A 191 4.60 50.47 -9.21
N GLU A 192 5.53 50.93 -8.37
CA GLU A 192 5.77 52.36 -8.20
C GLU A 192 6.29 52.92 -9.53
N THR A 193 5.62 53.98 -9.99
CA THR A 193 5.93 54.75 -11.21
C THR A 193 6.70 56.02 -10.84
#